data_AF-A0AAV1GCK9-F1
#
_entry.id   AF-A0AAV1GCK9-F1
#
_cell.length_a   1.000
_cell.length_b   1.000
_cell.length_c   1.000
_cell.angle_alpha   90.00
_cell.angle_beta   90.00
_cell.angle_gamma   90.00
#
_symmetry.space_group_name_H-M   'P 1'
#
loop_
_entity.id
_entity.type
_entity.pdbx_description
1 polymer ?
#
loop_
_entity_poly.entity_id
_entity_poly.type
_entity_poly.pdbx_seq_one_letter_code
_entity_poly.pdbx_strand_id
1 'polypeptide(L)'
;MVLLSLCQTSLTVLRQIEPVIVLEELANTLFNTAHRMVVKERTANLTYPDTHLSREDSQQKAMSDFFMTFNLIITLTPILPALLLARFGDRGWRKVPIVVPLCGFLLLRFALLLVVIFQLPLELMFGAAVLCGLSGGFCAYWPGVVTLASLGSTAADRSKVIMRVEVLYGVAGLVGSLVSGHLFQLYSASLGHGTLLLGLSTLLSLLCLVESIFLRQVKPECNTEPDENCQLLYPDSSEGPVQALVGINKVNVALLFVAAVLYISAALGSMDILGVFVLKAPLSWTATQVTFCPICMNMLWIGD
;
A
#
# COMPACT_ATOMS: atom_id res chain seq x y z
N MET A 1 3.91 36.59 -14.17
CA MET A 1 4.48 36.41 -12.82
C MET A 1 3.67 35.45 -11.95
N VAL A 2 2.34 35.55 -11.87
CA VAL A 2 1.48 34.64 -11.07
C VAL A 2 1.58 33.16 -11.48
N LEU A 3 1.67 32.86 -12.78
CA LEU A 3 1.84 31.47 -13.27
C LEU A 3 3.20 30.87 -12.89
N LEU A 4 4.25 31.70 -12.85
CA LEU A 4 5.60 31.28 -12.47
C LEU A 4 5.70 31.08 -10.95
N SER A 5 5.04 31.92 -10.15
CA SER A 5 4.97 31.75 -8.70
C SER A 5 4.11 30.56 -8.29
N LEU A 6 2.98 30.30 -8.98
CA LEU A 6 2.18 29.08 -8.79
C LEU A 6 2.97 27.83 -9.17
N CYS A 7 3.75 27.89 -10.25
CA CYS A 7 4.60 26.79 -10.70
C CYS A 7 5.77 26.55 -9.74
N GLN A 8 6.31 27.62 -9.13
CA GLN A 8 7.35 27.49 -8.11
C GLN A 8 6.79 26.95 -6.80
N THR A 9 5.65 27.44 -6.32
CA THR A 9 5.01 26.93 -5.09
C THR A 9 4.51 25.50 -5.26
N SER A 10 3.97 25.14 -6.42
CA SER A 10 3.64 23.74 -6.73
C SER A 10 4.89 22.86 -6.75
N LEU A 11 6.02 23.36 -7.27
CA LEU A 11 7.31 22.66 -7.21
C LEU A 11 7.84 22.46 -5.78
N THR A 12 7.62 23.43 -4.88
CA THR A 12 8.03 23.33 -3.47
C THR A 12 7.17 22.33 -2.71
N VAL A 13 5.86 22.28 -2.98
CA VAL A 13 4.93 21.28 -2.42
C VAL A 13 5.25 19.89 -2.98
N LEU A 14 5.54 19.77 -4.29
CA LEU A 14 6.01 18.52 -4.93
C LEU A 14 7.34 17.99 -4.35
N ARG A 15 8.04 18.79 -3.55
CA ARG A 15 9.33 18.42 -2.95
C ARG A 15 9.16 17.70 -1.61
N GLN A 16 7.94 17.68 -1.06
CA GLN A 16 7.58 16.96 0.15
C GLN A 16 7.03 15.57 -0.19
N ILE A 17 7.28 14.60 0.69
CA ILE A 17 6.78 13.23 0.52
C ILE A 17 5.29 13.11 0.87
N GLU A 18 4.78 14.06 1.66
CA GLU A 18 3.41 14.18 2.15
C GLU A 18 2.35 14.11 1.04
N PRO A 19 2.40 14.91 -0.05
CA PRO A 19 1.41 14.83 -1.14
C PRO A 19 1.42 13.48 -1.86
N VAL A 20 2.60 12.87 -2.04
CA VAL A 20 2.73 11.57 -2.70
C VAL A 20 2.00 10.48 -1.91
N ILE A 21 2.10 10.52 -0.58
CA ILE A 21 1.40 9.59 0.33
C ILE A 21 -0.11 9.78 0.25
N VAL A 22 -0.58 11.03 0.34
CA VAL A 22 -2.01 11.33 0.29
C VAL A 22 -2.61 10.89 -1.05
N LEU A 23 -1.92 11.20 -2.15
CA LEU A 23 -2.37 10.87 -3.50
C LEU A 23 -2.39 9.36 -3.75
N GLU A 24 -1.37 8.64 -3.28
CA GLU A 24 -1.29 7.18 -3.37
C GLU A 24 -2.43 6.52 -2.60
N GLU A 25 -2.67 6.95 -1.36
CA GLU A 25 -3.69 6.35 -0.52
C GLU A 25 -5.10 6.64 -1.03
N LEU A 26 -5.37 7.85 -1.53
CA LEU A 26 -6.64 8.16 -2.21
C LEU A 26 -6.85 7.30 -3.47
N ALA A 27 -5.79 7.07 -4.25
CA ALA A 27 -5.85 6.18 -5.40
C ALA A 27 -6.11 4.73 -4.96
N ASN A 28 -5.52 4.30 -3.85
CA ASN A 28 -5.68 2.96 -3.27
C ASN A 28 -7.11 2.72 -2.79
N THR A 29 -7.72 3.65 -2.04
CA THR A 29 -9.12 3.50 -1.58
C THR A 29 -10.10 3.42 -2.74
N LEU A 30 -9.92 4.25 -3.78
CA LEU A 30 -10.75 4.20 -4.99
C LEU A 30 -10.62 2.86 -5.72
N PHE A 31 -9.39 2.36 -5.86
CA PHE A 31 -9.12 1.05 -6.46
C PHE A 31 -9.77 -0.07 -5.67
N ASN A 32 -9.61 -0.09 -4.34
CA ASN A 32 -10.15 -1.13 -3.48
C ASN A 32 -11.67 -1.21 -3.57
N THR A 33 -12.35 -0.06 -3.56
CA THR A 33 -13.80 0.01 -3.76
C THR A 33 -14.19 -0.51 -5.15
N ALA A 34 -13.52 -0.05 -6.21
CA ALA A 34 -13.80 -0.52 -7.57
C ALA A 34 -13.59 -2.03 -7.73
N HIS A 35 -12.46 -2.56 -7.24
CA HIS A 35 -12.11 -3.97 -7.31
C HIS A 35 -13.15 -4.85 -6.59
N ARG A 36 -13.54 -4.50 -5.35
CA ARG A 36 -14.57 -5.22 -4.61
C ARG A 36 -15.91 -5.23 -5.34
N MET A 37 -16.32 -4.12 -5.93
CA MET A 37 -17.59 -4.03 -6.65
C MET A 37 -17.58 -4.83 -7.96
N VAL A 38 -16.48 -4.75 -8.73
CA VAL A 38 -16.32 -5.54 -9.97
C VAL A 38 -16.35 -7.03 -9.66
N VAL A 39 -15.64 -7.49 -8.63
CA VAL A 39 -15.66 -8.91 -8.23
C VAL A 39 -17.06 -9.33 -7.78
N LYS A 40 -17.73 -8.52 -6.95
CA LYS A 40 -19.09 -8.80 -6.48
C LYS A 40 -20.08 -8.98 -7.64
N GLU A 41 -20.02 -8.12 -8.64
CA GLU A 41 -20.91 -8.19 -9.79
C GLU A 41 -20.61 -9.38 -10.70
N ARG A 42 -19.33 -9.61 -11.01
CA ARG A 42 -18.90 -10.72 -11.88
C ARG A 42 -19.20 -12.08 -11.25
N THR A 43 -19.09 -12.20 -9.92
CA THR A 43 -19.49 -13.40 -9.19
C THR A 43 -21.00 -13.57 -9.11
N ALA A 44 -21.81 -12.49 -9.12
CA ALA A 44 -23.27 -12.59 -9.16
C ALA A 44 -23.81 -13.15 -10.49
N ASN A 45 -23.04 -12.99 -11.57
CA ASN A 45 -23.36 -13.50 -12.91
C ASN A 45 -22.92 -14.97 -13.10
N LEU A 46 -21.97 -15.46 -12.30
CA LEU A 46 -21.56 -16.87 -12.29
C LEU A 46 -22.57 -17.67 -11.45
N THR A 47 -23.57 -18.26 -12.10
CA THR A 47 -24.52 -19.16 -11.43
C THR A 47 -23.78 -20.46 -11.08
N TYR A 48 -23.53 -20.71 -9.80
CA TYR A 48 -23.03 -22.02 -9.35
C TYR A 48 -24.13 -23.07 -9.46
N PRO A 49 -23.85 -24.28 -9.97
CA PRO A 49 -24.82 -25.37 -10.08
C PRO A 49 -25.08 -26.11 -8.76
N ASP A 50 -24.62 -25.60 -7.60
CA ASP A 50 -24.85 -26.25 -6.31
C ASP A 50 -26.28 -26.01 -5.84
N THR A 51 -27.11 -27.03 -6.01
CA THR A 51 -28.58 -27.03 -5.77
C THR A 51 -28.97 -26.87 -4.29
N HIS A 52 -28.00 -26.79 -3.38
CA HIS A 52 -28.18 -26.77 -1.92
C HIS A 52 -27.84 -25.43 -1.23
N LEU A 53 -27.25 -24.46 -1.94
CA LEU A 53 -26.88 -23.16 -1.37
C LEU A 53 -27.78 -22.05 -1.91
N SER A 54 -28.16 -21.09 -1.05
CA SER A 54 -28.84 -19.87 -1.52
C SER A 54 -27.94 -19.13 -2.51
N ARG A 55 -28.53 -18.43 -3.49
CA ARG A 55 -27.80 -17.63 -4.49
C ARG A 55 -26.81 -16.67 -3.81
N GLU A 56 -27.22 -16.05 -2.71
CA GLU A 56 -26.38 -15.16 -1.91
C GLU A 56 -25.20 -15.89 -1.25
N ASP A 57 -25.40 -17.11 -0.75
CA ASP A 57 -24.34 -17.91 -0.12
C ASP A 57 -23.30 -18.36 -1.16
N SER A 58 -23.74 -18.75 -2.36
CA SER A 58 -22.86 -19.14 -3.45
C SER A 58 -22.00 -17.96 -3.94
N GLN A 59 -22.60 -16.76 -4.04
CA GLN A 59 -21.89 -15.54 -4.41
C GLN A 59 -20.87 -15.14 -3.34
N GLN A 60 -21.27 -15.21 -2.06
CA GLN A 60 -20.37 -14.91 -0.94
C GLN A 60 -19.15 -15.83 -0.93
N LYS A 61 -19.37 -17.14 -1.16
CA LYS A 61 -18.30 -18.13 -1.25
C LYS A 61 -17.34 -17.82 -2.41
N ALA A 62 -17.85 -17.58 -3.61
CA ALA A 62 -17.02 -17.27 -4.77
C ALA A 62 -16.18 -16.00 -4.59
N MET A 63 -16.77 -14.96 -3.99
CA MET A 63 -16.09 -13.71 -3.69
C MET A 63 -15.01 -13.92 -2.61
N SER A 64 -15.33 -14.69 -1.56
CA SER A 64 -14.37 -15.05 -0.51
C SER A 64 -13.18 -15.84 -1.07
N ASP A 65 -13.42 -16.86 -1.89
CA ASP A 65 -12.38 -17.71 -2.49
C ASP A 65 -11.45 -16.88 -3.40
N PHE A 66 -12.01 -15.96 -4.19
CA PHE A 66 -11.24 -15.04 -5.02
C PHE A 66 -10.35 -14.13 -4.17
N PHE A 67 -10.93 -13.42 -3.18
CA PHE A 67 -10.15 -12.48 -2.36
C PHE A 67 -9.12 -13.18 -1.49
N MET A 68 -9.43 -14.37 -0.96
CA MET A 68 -8.47 -15.17 -0.20
C MET A 68 -7.25 -15.52 -1.06
N THR A 69 -7.47 -15.98 -2.30
CA THR A 69 -6.38 -16.29 -3.23
C THR A 69 -5.60 -15.03 -3.62
N PHE A 70 -6.31 -13.96 -4.01
CA PHE A 70 -5.71 -12.69 -4.42
C PHE A 70 -4.85 -12.08 -3.30
N ASN A 71 -5.36 -12.04 -2.07
CA ASN A 71 -4.67 -11.48 -0.92
C ASN A 71 -3.45 -12.30 -0.51
N LEU A 72 -3.53 -13.63 -0.61
CA LEU A 72 -2.39 -14.50 -0.35
C LEU A 72 -1.25 -14.22 -1.34
N ILE A 73 -1.59 -14.05 -2.62
CA ILE A 73 -0.62 -13.67 -3.65
C ILE A 73 -0.01 -12.30 -3.37
N ILE A 74 -0.83 -11.26 -3.16
CA ILE A 74 -0.34 -9.89 -3.02
C ILE A 74 0.43 -9.66 -1.71
N THR A 75 0.20 -10.49 -0.69
CA THR A 75 0.90 -10.41 0.60
C THR A 75 2.21 -11.21 0.60
N LEU A 76 2.22 -12.41 0.02
CA LEU A 76 3.41 -13.28 0.08
C LEU A 76 4.42 -12.99 -1.03
N THR A 77 3.96 -12.71 -2.24
CA THR A 77 4.84 -12.43 -3.39
C THR A 77 5.86 -11.32 -3.13
N PRO A 78 5.50 -10.17 -2.50
CA PRO A 78 6.46 -9.08 -2.29
C PRO A 78 7.53 -9.34 -1.25
N ILE A 79 7.47 -10.41 -0.45
CA ILE A 79 8.44 -10.67 0.62
C ILE A 79 9.89 -10.68 0.12
N LEU A 80 10.19 -11.54 -0.87
CA LEU A 80 11.56 -11.66 -1.40
C LEU A 80 11.99 -10.43 -2.22
N PRO A 81 11.17 -9.93 -3.17
CA PRO A 81 11.48 -8.70 -3.89
C PRO A 81 11.69 -7.49 -2.97
N ALA A 82 10.90 -7.32 -1.92
CA ALA A 82 11.04 -6.19 -1.00
C ALA A 82 12.40 -6.19 -0.28
N LEU A 83 12.90 -7.36 0.13
CA LEU A 83 14.24 -7.49 0.72
C LEU A 83 15.34 -7.12 -0.28
N LEU A 84 15.19 -7.48 -1.55
CA LEU A 84 16.13 -7.09 -2.60
C LEU A 84 16.08 -5.58 -2.84
N LEU A 85 14.89 -4.99 -2.94
CA LEU A 85 14.70 -3.56 -3.12
C LEU A 85 15.27 -2.77 -1.94
N ALA A 86 15.08 -3.22 -0.71
CA ALA A 86 15.68 -2.63 0.48
C ALA A 86 17.21 -2.55 0.36
N ARG A 87 17.86 -3.64 -0.07
CA ARG A 87 19.31 -3.64 -0.32
C ARG A 87 19.76 -2.65 -1.41
N PHE A 88 18.96 -2.48 -2.47
CA PHE A 88 19.26 -1.45 -3.48
C PHE A 88 19.09 -0.04 -2.92
N GLY A 89 18.09 0.18 -2.06
CA GLY A 89 17.91 1.41 -1.30
C GLY A 89 19.13 1.75 -0.43
N ASP A 90 19.64 0.77 0.32
CA ASP A 90 20.81 0.92 1.19
C ASP A 90 22.10 1.22 0.41
N ARG A 91 22.23 0.70 -0.83
CA ARG A 91 23.36 0.98 -1.74
C ARG A 91 23.34 2.38 -2.36
N GLY A 92 22.45 3.26 -1.93
CA GLY A 92 22.36 4.66 -2.37
C GLY A 92 21.25 4.96 -3.36
N TRP A 93 20.52 3.95 -3.85
CA TRP A 93 19.39 4.13 -4.77
C TRP A 93 18.07 4.34 -4.02
N ARG A 94 18.02 5.36 -3.16
CA ARG A 94 16.95 5.58 -2.17
C ARG A 94 15.54 5.71 -2.75
N LYS A 95 15.40 6.06 -4.03
CA LYS A 95 14.10 6.15 -4.73
C LYS A 95 13.57 4.81 -5.24
N VAL A 96 14.44 3.81 -5.45
CA VAL A 96 14.08 2.52 -6.05
C VAL A 96 13.03 1.78 -5.22
N PRO A 97 13.12 1.72 -3.87
CA PRO A 97 12.08 1.11 -3.03
C PRO A 97 10.71 1.79 -3.08
N ILE A 98 10.60 2.99 -3.66
CA ILE A 98 9.33 3.74 -3.76
C ILE A 98 8.79 3.65 -5.19
N VAL A 99 9.60 3.99 -6.19
CA VAL A 99 9.19 4.08 -7.59
C VAL A 99 8.83 2.70 -8.16
N VAL A 100 9.58 1.64 -7.80
CA VAL A 100 9.32 0.30 -8.34
C VAL A 100 7.98 -0.26 -7.84
N PRO A 101 7.63 -0.20 -6.55
CA PRO A 101 6.28 -0.55 -6.09
C PRO A 101 5.17 0.28 -6.72
N LEU A 102 5.34 1.60 -6.86
CA LEU A 102 4.35 2.47 -7.50
C LEU A 102 4.06 2.05 -8.95
N CYS A 103 5.08 1.64 -9.71
CA CYS A 103 4.88 1.06 -11.04
C CYS A 103 4.05 -0.24 -10.99
N GLY A 104 4.27 -1.09 -9.98
CA GLY A 104 3.48 -2.31 -9.79
C GLY A 104 2.02 -2.02 -9.46
N PHE A 105 1.75 -1.07 -8.56
CA PHE A 105 0.38 -0.68 -8.25
C PHE A 105 -0.34 -0.07 -9.45
N LEU A 106 0.39 0.75 -10.23
CA LEU A 106 -0.13 1.30 -11.48
C LEU A 106 -0.48 0.19 -12.49
N LEU A 107 0.39 -0.81 -12.64
CA LEU A 107 0.16 -1.96 -13.51
C LEU A 107 -1.05 -2.80 -13.06
N LEU A 108 -1.22 -3.00 -11.75
CA LEU A 108 -2.38 -3.67 -11.17
C LEU A 108 -3.69 -2.91 -11.48
N ARG A 109 -3.67 -1.58 -11.35
CA ARG A 109 -4.81 -0.70 -11.69
C ARG A 109 -5.15 -0.77 -13.17
N PHE A 110 -4.14 -0.68 -14.05
CA PHE A 110 -4.33 -0.83 -15.50
C PHE A 110 -4.86 -2.21 -15.86
N ALA A 111 -4.37 -3.27 -15.23
CA ALA A 111 -4.84 -4.62 -15.48
C ALA A 111 -6.33 -4.73 -15.13
N LEU A 112 -6.78 -4.20 -13.99
CA LEU A 112 -8.20 -4.24 -13.63
C LEU A 112 -9.02 -3.42 -14.62
N LEU A 113 -8.49 -2.28 -15.08
CA LEU A 113 -9.16 -1.43 -16.07
C LEU A 113 -9.34 -2.18 -17.38
N LEU A 114 -8.32 -2.93 -17.80
CA LEU A 114 -8.38 -3.82 -18.97
C LEU A 114 -9.42 -4.92 -18.78
N VAL A 115 -9.46 -5.56 -17.60
CA VAL A 115 -10.43 -6.62 -17.27
C VAL A 115 -11.87 -6.11 -17.37
N VAL A 116 -12.13 -4.87 -16.92
CA VAL A 116 -13.46 -4.26 -16.98
C VAL A 116 -13.82 -3.86 -18.42
N ILE A 117 -12.92 -3.19 -19.15
CA ILE A 117 -13.19 -2.71 -20.52
C ILE A 117 -13.38 -3.86 -21.51
N PHE A 118 -12.49 -4.87 -21.46
CA PHE A 118 -12.50 -5.99 -22.40
C PHE A 118 -13.28 -7.21 -21.89
N GLN A 119 -13.95 -7.09 -20.73
CA GLN A 119 -14.72 -8.17 -20.10
C GLN A 119 -13.91 -9.46 -19.91
N LEU A 120 -12.61 -9.33 -19.64
CA LEU A 120 -11.69 -10.46 -19.51
C LEU A 120 -12.00 -11.29 -18.24
N PRO A 121 -11.51 -12.54 -18.16
CA PRO A 121 -11.55 -13.35 -16.94
C PRO A 121 -10.96 -12.62 -15.72
N LEU A 122 -11.60 -12.76 -14.56
CA LEU A 122 -11.13 -12.19 -13.30
C LEU A 122 -9.78 -12.78 -12.86
N GLU A 123 -9.48 -14.00 -13.32
CA GLU A 123 -8.25 -14.75 -13.04
C GLU A 123 -6.99 -14.01 -13.49
N LEU A 124 -7.09 -13.10 -14.47
CA LEU A 124 -5.97 -12.22 -14.86
C LEU A 124 -5.51 -11.32 -13.72
N MET A 125 -6.37 -11.05 -12.73
CA MET A 125 -6.00 -10.30 -11.52
C MET A 125 -5.00 -11.04 -10.66
N PHE A 126 -4.98 -12.38 -10.68
CA PHE A 126 -3.94 -13.14 -9.99
C PHE A 126 -2.57 -12.91 -10.63
N GLY A 127 -2.50 -12.93 -11.97
CA GLY A 127 -1.28 -12.62 -12.71
C GLY A 127 -0.80 -11.18 -12.44
N ALA A 128 -1.72 -10.22 -12.47
CA ALA A 128 -1.40 -8.83 -12.15
C ALA A 128 -0.95 -8.65 -10.68
N ALA A 129 -1.55 -9.37 -9.74
CA ALA A 129 -1.15 -9.38 -8.34
C ALA A 129 0.27 -9.94 -8.16
N VAL A 130 0.64 -11.00 -8.90
CA VAL A 130 2.03 -11.51 -8.91
C VAL A 130 2.99 -10.44 -9.43
N LEU A 131 2.69 -9.81 -10.57
CA LEU A 131 3.55 -8.77 -11.14
C LEU A 131 3.70 -7.56 -10.20
N CYS A 132 2.61 -7.15 -9.55
CA CYS A 132 2.62 -6.11 -8.52
C CYS A 132 3.39 -6.54 -7.27
N GLY A 133 3.32 -7.81 -6.87
CA GLY A 133 4.09 -8.34 -5.76
C GLY A 133 5.58 -8.39 -6.09
N LEU A 134 5.95 -8.78 -7.31
CA LEU A 134 7.34 -8.82 -7.78
C LEU A 134 8.00 -7.43 -7.83
N SER A 135 7.22 -6.35 -7.88
CA SER A 135 7.74 -4.99 -7.74
C SER A 135 8.00 -4.57 -6.29
N GLY A 136 7.73 -5.44 -5.31
CA GLY A 136 7.95 -5.22 -3.87
C GLY A 136 6.70 -4.77 -3.11
N GLY A 137 5.64 -4.32 -3.80
CA GLY A 137 4.36 -3.95 -3.20
C GLY A 137 4.48 -3.01 -1.99
N PHE A 138 3.50 -3.11 -1.08
CA PHE A 138 3.46 -2.28 0.13
C PHE A 138 4.66 -2.53 1.05
N CYS A 139 5.17 -3.77 1.08
CA CYS A 139 6.32 -4.18 1.88
C CYS A 139 7.62 -3.43 1.55
N ALA A 140 7.81 -3.01 0.30
CA ALA A 140 8.94 -2.17 -0.10
C ALA A 140 8.60 -0.67 -0.03
N TYR A 141 7.39 -0.32 -0.48
CA TYR A 141 6.93 1.07 -0.58
C TYR A 141 6.96 1.78 0.78
N TRP A 142 6.28 1.22 1.79
CA TRP A 142 6.09 1.90 3.07
C TRP A 142 7.41 2.13 3.83
N PRO A 143 8.30 1.13 3.98
CA PRO A 143 9.62 1.36 4.56
C PRO A 143 10.45 2.35 3.74
N GLY A 144 10.32 2.36 2.42
CA GLY A 144 10.96 3.34 1.54
C GLY A 144 10.51 4.77 1.85
N VAL A 145 9.20 4.98 2.00
CA VAL A 145 8.59 6.27 2.38
C VAL A 145 9.05 6.71 3.76
N VAL A 146 8.97 5.85 4.77
CA VAL A 146 9.40 6.16 6.15
C VAL A 146 10.90 6.48 6.19
N THR A 147 11.72 5.73 5.44
CA THR A 147 13.16 6.00 5.32
C THR A 147 13.40 7.38 4.73
N LEU A 148 12.74 7.73 3.62
CA LEU A 148 12.90 9.01 2.97
C LEU A 148 12.40 10.18 3.83
N ALA A 149 11.26 10.02 4.51
CA ALA A 149 10.74 11.00 5.47
C ALA A 149 11.71 11.23 6.62
N SER A 150 12.31 10.16 7.13
CA SER A 150 13.26 10.23 8.25
C SER A 150 14.59 10.88 7.89
N LEU A 151 15.05 10.71 6.65
CA LEU A 151 16.29 11.32 6.14
C LEU A 151 16.17 12.84 5.93
N GLY A 152 14.95 13.33 5.70
CA GLY A 152 14.67 14.77 5.62
C GLY A 152 14.51 15.45 6.98
N SER A 153 14.73 14.74 8.10
CA SER A 153 14.47 15.20 9.46
C SER A 153 15.71 15.17 10.36
N THR A 154 15.71 15.99 11.40
CA THR A 154 16.73 15.96 12.46
C THR A 154 16.43 14.83 13.46
N ALA A 155 17.40 14.42 14.27
CA ALA A 155 17.20 13.38 15.28
C ALA A 155 16.08 13.71 16.29
N ALA A 156 15.90 14.99 16.62
CA ALA A 156 14.86 15.47 17.54
C ALA A 156 13.46 15.50 16.93
N ASP A 157 13.34 15.66 15.60
CA ASP A 157 12.06 15.80 14.90
C ASP A 157 11.65 14.53 14.13
N ARG A 158 12.50 13.51 14.07
CA ARG A 158 12.26 12.26 13.33
C ARG A 158 10.96 11.57 13.72
N SER A 159 10.68 11.45 15.01
CA SER A 159 9.43 10.86 15.50
C SER A 159 8.20 11.66 15.08
N LYS A 160 8.29 13.01 15.11
CA LYS A 160 7.19 13.90 14.70
C LYS A 160 6.90 13.79 13.21
N VAL A 161 7.94 13.68 12.37
CA VAL A 161 7.80 13.55 10.92
C VAL A 161 7.17 12.21 10.56
N ILE A 162 7.60 11.12 11.20
CA ILE A 162 7.01 9.78 11.00
C ILE A 162 5.54 9.78 11.44
N MET A 163 5.23 10.30 12.64
CA MET A 163 3.87 10.41 13.13
C MET A 163 2.97 11.24 12.20
N ARG A 164 3.49 12.35 11.65
CA ARG A 164 2.74 13.15 10.66
C ARG A 164 2.42 12.34 9.41
N VAL A 165 3.39 11.58 8.89
CA VAL A 165 3.21 10.72 7.71
C VAL A 165 2.12 9.66 7.97
N GLU A 166 2.13 9.03 9.14
CA GLU A 166 1.12 8.04 9.54
C GLU A 166 -0.28 8.67 9.67
N VAL A 167 -0.40 9.83 10.32
CA VAL A 167 -1.67 10.55 10.45
C VAL A 167 -2.20 10.98 9.08
N LEU A 168 -1.35 11.48 8.20
CA LEU A 168 -1.75 11.85 6.83
C LEU A 168 -2.24 10.64 6.04
N TYR A 169 -1.54 9.52 6.14
CA TYR A 169 -1.95 8.26 5.52
C TYR A 169 -3.32 7.82 6.04
N GLY A 170 -3.53 7.80 7.36
CA GLY A 170 -4.81 7.41 7.96
C GLY A 170 -5.98 8.34 7.59
N VAL A 171 -5.75 9.67 7.61
CA VAL A 171 -6.79 10.65 7.21
C VAL A 171 -7.11 10.56 5.73
N ALA A 172 -6.10 10.38 4.86
CA ALA A 172 -6.30 10.18 3.43
C ALA A 172 -7.12 8.91 3.16
N GLY A 173 -6.81 7.81 3.86
CA GLY A 173 -7.56 6.55 3.77
C GLY A 173 -9.01 6.70 4.21
N LEU A 174 -9.27 7.44 5.30
CA LEU A 174 -10.62 7.74 5.78
C LEU A 174 -11.42 8.55 4.76
N VAL A 175 -10.85 9.67 4.29
CA VAL A 175 -11.50 10.55 3.31
C VAL A 175 -11.73 9.80 2.00
N GLY A 176 -10.73 9.06 1.51
CA GLY A 176 -10.81 8.29 0.29
C GLY A 176 -11.85 7.17 0.34
N SER A 177 -12.00 6.50 1.48
CA SER A 177 -13.01 5.46 1.69
C SER A 177 -14.44 6.03 1.70
N LEU A 178 -14.65 7.19 2.35
CA LEU A 178 -15.93 7.90 2.31
C LEU A 178 -16.27 8.38 0.90
N VAL A 179 -15.32 9.06 0.24
CA VAL A 179 -15.50 9.59 -1.11
C VAL A 179 -15.75 8.47 -2.11
N SER A 180 -14.97 7.39 -2.07
CA SER A 180 -15.13 6.28 -3.01
C SER A 180 -16.49 5.58 -2.86
N GLY A 181 -16.99 5.40 -1.64
CA GLY A 181 -18.31 4.82 -1.39
C GLY A 181 -19.45 5.68 -1.93
N HIS A 182 -19.42 6.99 -1.67
CA HIS A 182 -20.42 7.93 -2.18
C HIS A 182 -20.36 8.09 -3.70
N LEU A 183 -19.15 8.19 -4.25
CA LEU A 183 -18.93 8.31 -5.70
C LEU A 183 -19.44 7.07 -6.43
N PHE A 184 -19.23 5.87 -5.86
CA PHE A 184 -19.79 4.65 -6.40
C PHE A 184 -21.32 4.68 -6.40
N GLN A 185 -21.97 5.04 -5.28
CA GLN A 185 -23.45 5.08 -5.20
C GLN A 185 -24.06 6.07 -6.20
N LEU A 186 -23.48 7.26 -6.35
CA LEU A 186 -24.02 8.30 -7.23
C LEU A 186 -23.87 7.97 -8.72
N TYR A 187 -22.77 7.32 -9.11
CA TYR A 187 -22.44 7.08 -10.51
C TYR A 187 -22.66 5.63 -10.98
N SER A 188 -23.05 4.72 -10.08
CA SER A 188 -23.41 3.33 -10.43
C SER A 188 -24.53 3.25 -11.48
N ALA A 189 -25.45 4.22 -11.51
CA ALA A 189 -26.59 4.21 -12.42
C ALA A 189 -26.28 4.75 -13.84
N SER A 190 -25.19 5.50 -14.03
CA SER A 190 -24.96 6.27 -15.27
C SER A 190 -23.71 5.89 -16.05
N LEU A 191 -22.63 5.45 -15.39
CA LEU A 191 -21.36 5.13 -16.05
C LEU A 191 -20.79 3.82 -15.49
N GLY A 192 -21.21 2.71 -16.12
CA GLY A 192 -20.63 1.36 -16.06
C GLY A 192 -19.77 1.02 -14.84
N HIS A 193 -20.36 0.31 -13.89
CA HIS A 193 -19.71 -0.71 -13.04
C HIS A 193 -18.27 -0.39 -12.58
N GLY A 194 -18.09 0.73 -11.86
CA GLY A 194 -16.81 1.08 -11.23
C GLY A 194 -15.72 1.59 -12.19
N THR A 195 -15.98 1.72 -13.49
CA THR A 195 -15.01 2.18 -14.50
C THR A 195 -14.53 3.60 -14.22
N LEU A 196 -15.42 4.50 -13.78
CA LEU A 196 -15.06 5.86 -13.38
C LEU A 196 -14.12 5.88 -12.17
N LEU A 197 -14.43 5.11 -11.12
CA LEU A 197 -13.57 5.01 -9.93
C LEU A 197 -12.19 4.48 -10.31
N LEU A 198 -12.15 3.49 -11.21
CA LEU A 198 -10.92 2.87 -11.67
C LEU A 198 -10.10 3.80 -12.57
N GLY A 199 -10.75 4.54 -13.46
CA GLY A 199 -10.11 5.59 -14.26
C GLY A 199 -9.52 6.70 -13.39
N LEU A 200 -10.29 7.18 -12.40
CA LEU A 200 -9.82 8.18 -11.45
C LEU A 200 -8.64 7.65 -10.61
N SER A 201 -8.75 6.43 -10.08
CA SER A 201 -7.66 5.76 -9.35
C SER A 201 -6.39 5.63 -10.20
N THR A 202 -6.53 5.23 -11.47
CA THR A 202 -5.39 5.10 -12.40
C THR A 202 -4.75 6.45 -12.66
N LEU A 203 -5.54 7.51 -12.85
CA LEU A 203 -5.03 8.87 -13.04
C LEU A 203 -4.28 9.38 -11.81
N LEU A 204 -4.84 9.23 -10.62
CA LEU A 204 -4.17 9.62 -9.37
C LEU A 204 -2.89 8.82 -9.15
N SER A 205 -2.89 7.52 -9.47
CA SER A 205 -1.69 6.67 -9.41
C SER A 205 -0.62 7.09 -10.42
N LEU A 206 -0.99 7.54 -11.61
CA LEU A 206 -0.06 8.09 -12.60
C LEU A 206 0.57 9.39 -12.09
N LEU A 207 -0.25 10.29 -11.56
CA LEU A 207 0.22 11.54 -10.97
C LEU A 207 1.17 11.26 -9.80
N CYS A 208 0.84 10.32 -8.91
CA CYS A 208 1.70 9.90 -7.81
C CYS A 208 3.06 9.36 -8.30
N LEU A 209 3.06 8.51 -9.34
CA LEU A 209 4.29 7.98 -9.92
C LEU A 209 5.15 9.11 -10.51
N VAL A 210 4.52 10.03 -11.24
CA VAL A 210 5.17 11.22 -11.82
C VAL A 210 5.80 12.06 -10.71
N GLU A 211 5.04 12.42 -9.68
CA GLU A 211 5.55 13.18 -8.53
C GLU A 211 6.71 12.47 -7.83
N SER A 212 6.63 11.16 -7.61
CA SER A 212 7.70 10.37 -6.99
C SER A 212 9.00 10.37 -7.81
N ILE A 213 8.90 10.31 -9.14
CA ILE A 213 10.08 10.41 -10.02
C ILE A 213 10.70 11.81 -9.91
N PHE A 214 9.86 12.85 -9.96
CA PHE A 214 10.29 14.25 -9.88
C PHE A 214 10.67 14.70 -8.46
N LEU A 215 10.35 13.94 -7.42
CA LEU A 215 10.66 14.22 -6.02
C LEU A 215 12.18 14.32 -5.82
N ARG A 216 12.74 15.53 -5.93
CA ARG A 216 14.18 15.76 -5.91
C ARG A 216 14.63 16.11 -4.49
N GLN A 217 14.64 15.12 -3.60
CA GLN A 217 15.36 15.23 -2.33
C GLN A 217 16.77 14.64 -2.46
N VAL A 218 17.64 15.43 -3.10
CA VAL A 218 19.09 15.28 -2.99
C VAL A 218 19.64 16.65 -2.64
N LYS A 219 19.82 16.88 -1.33
CA LYS A 219 20.98 17.62 -0.87
C LYS A 219 21.67 16.72 0.15
N PRO A 220 22.77 16.05 -0.23
CA PRO A 220 23.73 15.61 0.76
C PRO A 220 24.46 16.89 1.14
N GLU A 221 24.00 17.58 2.18
CA GLU A 221 24.94 18.33 2.99
C GLU A 221 25.76 17.30 3.74
N CYS A 222 26.73 16.72 3.05
CA CYS A 222 28.02 16.49 3.67
C CYS A 222 28.59 17.90 3.86
N ASN A 223 28.15 18.58 4.92
CA ASN A 223 28.87 19.75 5.38
C ASN A 223 30.22 19.21 5.84
N THR A 224 31.24 19.56 5.07
CA THR A 224 32.65 19.49 5.46
C THR A 224 32.82 20.38 6.69
N GLU A 225 32.46 19.86 7.85
CA GLU A 225 32.93 20.29 9.16
C GLU A 225 33.64 19.05 9.74
N PRO A 226 34.89 19.16 10.21
CA PRO A 226 35.64 18.03 10.74
C PRO A 226 35.08 17.70 12.12
N ASP A 227 33.95 16.99 12.17
CA ASP A 227 33.36 16.57 13.42
C ASP A 227 34.09 15.32 13.93
N GLU A 228 34.80 15.50 15.05
CA GLU A 228 35.67 14.56 15.76
C GLU A 228 34.93 13.34 16.36
N ASN A 229 33.86 12.88 15.73
CA ASN A 229 33.09 11.71 16.19
C ASN A 229 32.94 10.58 15.15
N CYS A 230 33.67 10.67 14.04
CA CYS A 230 33.91 9.53 13.14
C CYS A 230 35.09 8.66 13.63
N GLN A 231 35.09 8.26 14.90
CA GLN A 231 35.93 7.16 15.39
C GLN A 231 35.05 5.94 15.67
N LEU A 232 34.51 5.34 14.60
CA LEU A 232 34.09 3.93 14.64
C LEU A 232 35.18 3.08 14.00
N LEU A 233 36.00 2.51 14.88
CA LEU A 233 36.85 1.33 14.72
C LEU A 233 37.77 1.30 13.49
N TYR A 234 38.93 1.94 13.64
CA TYR A 234 40.18 1.36 13.14
C TYR A 234 40.77 0.53 14.30
N PRO A 235 40.91 -0.81 14.20
CA PRO A 235 41.55 -1.57 15.25
C PRO A 235 43.06 -1.46 15.05
N ASP A 236 43.68 -0.46 15.68
CA ASP A 236 45.10 -0.53 15.95
C ASP A 236 45.34 -1.49 17.13
N SER A 237 46.34 -2.32 16.94
CA SER A 237 46.84 -3.38 17.78
C SER A 237 47.04 -3.00 19.25
N SER A 238 46.29 -3.62 20.16
CA SER A 238 46.77 -4.07 21.47
C SER A 238 45.76 -5.03 22.10
N GLU A 239 46.29 -6.05 22.75
CA GLU A 239 45.62 -7.26 23.21
C GLU A 239 44.43 -7.05 24.16
N GLY A 240 43.35 -7.80 23.93
CA GLY A 240 42.23 -7.99 24.86
C GLY A 240 41.03 -8.66 24.18
N PRO A 241 40.60 -9.88 24.58
CA PRO A 241 39.48 -10.56 23.96
C PRO A 241 38.16 -9.94 24.46
N VAL A 242 37.71 -8.87 23.80
CA VAL A 242 36.39 -8.28 24.04
C VAL A 242 35.32 -9.22 23.47
N GLN A 243 34.60 -9.82 24.39
CA GLN A 243 33.47 -10.70 24.19
C GLN A 243 32.34 -10.03 23.40
N ALA A 244 31.78 -10.80 22.46
CA ALA A 244 30.43 -10.71 21.92
C ALA A 244 30.11 -9.53 20.97
N LEU A 245 30.62 -9.62 19.74
CA LEU A 245 29.76 -9.41 18.58
C LEU A 245 28.61 -10.43 18.71
N VAL A 246 27.50 -10.04 19.34
CA VAL A 246 26.32 -10.91 19.56
C VAL A 246 25.95 -11.50 18.20
N GLY A 247 26.26 -12.79 18.01
CA GLY A 247 25.94 -13.50 16.79
C GLY A 247 24.44 -13.41 16.60
N ILE A 248 24.00 -12.58 15.64
CA ILE A 248 22.59 -12.46 15.28
C ILE A 248 22.10 -13.88 15.03
N ASN A 249 21.27 -14.38 15.95
CA ASN A 249 20.78 -15.74 15.87
C ASN A 249 19.83 -15.82 14.67
N LYS A 250 20.35 -16.30 13.54
CA LYS A 250 19.62 -16.41 12.28
C LYS A 250 18.32 -17.20 12.44
N VAL A 251 18.28 -18.13 13.41
CA VAL A 251 17.07 -18.89 13.76
C VAL A 251 16.03 -17.98 14.41
N ASN A 252 16.41 -17.13 15.38
CA ASN A 252 15.48 -16.16 15.99
C ASN A 252 15.00 -15.13 14.96
N VAL A 253 15.87 -14.66 14.07
CA VAL A 253 15.47 -13.74 12.99
C VAL A 253 14.49 -14.42 12.03
N ALA A 254 14.76 -15.67 11.63
CA ALA A 254 13.85 -16.44 10.80
C ALA A 254 12.51 -16.70 11.50
N LEU A 255 12.54 -17.02 12.81
CA LEU A 255 11.35 -17.25 13.61
C LEU A 255 10.50 -15.98 13.74
N LEU A 256 11.13 -14.83 14.00
CA LEU A 256 10.46 -13.52 14.02
C LEU A 256 9.86 -13.17 12.66
N PHE A 257 10.55 -13.48 11.57
CA PHE A 257 10.05 -13.27 10.23
C PHE A 257 8.82 -14.14 9.95
N VAL A 258 8.87 -15.43 10.29
CA VAL A 258 7.73 -16.35 10.15
C VAL A 258 6.55 -15.90 11.02
N ALA A 259 6.81 -15.51 12.27
CA ALA A 259 5.77 -15.01 13.18
C ALA A 259 5.13 -13.72 12.64
N ALA A 260 5.92 -12.80 12.10
CA ALA A 260 5.41 -11.57 11.47
C ALA A 260 4.55 -11.88 10.24
N VAL A 261 4.98 -12.80 9.37
CA VAL A 261 4.18 -13.22 8.20
C VAL A 261 2.87 -13.89 8.64
N LEU A 262 2.90 -14.76 9.64
CA LEU A 262 1.70 -15.40 10.19
C LEU A 262 0.76 -14.37 10.83
N TYR A 263 1.30 -13.40 11.57
CA TYR A 263 0.53 -12.32 12.17
C TYR A 263 -0.14 -11.43 11.12
N ILE A 264 0.63 -10.96 10.13
CA ILE A 264 0.15 -10.10 9.04
C ILE A 264 -0.93 -10.84 8.24
N SER A 265 -0.70 -12.10 7.86
CA SER A 265 -1.69 -12.90 7.13
C SER A 265 -2.97 -13.14 7.93
N ALA A 266 -2.88 -13.38 9.23
CA ALA A 266 -4.04 -13.54 10.10
C ALA A 266 -4.81 -12.22 10.29
N ALA A 267 -4.11 -11.12 10.56
CA ALA A 267 -4.71 -9.82 10.82
C ALA A 267 -5.39 -9.24 9.56
N LEU A 268 -4.69 -9.21 8.42
CA LEU A 268 -5.26 -8.77 7.14
C LEU A 268 -6.34 -9.72 6.63
N GLY A 269 -6.12 -11.04 6.76
CA GLY A 269 -7.11 -12.05 6.39
C GLY A 269 -8.41 -11.89 7.18
N SER A 270 -8.34 -11.60 8.48
CA SER A 270 -9.51 -11.35 9.32
C SER A 270 -10.30 -10.13 8.88
N MET A 271 -9.63 -9.03 8.48
CA MET A 271 -10.30 -7.80 8.02
C MET A 271 -11.09 -8.02 6.73
N ASP A 272 -10.54 -8.79 5.80
CA ASP A 272 -11.22 -9.09 4.53
C ASP A 272 -12.37 -10.07 4.68
N ILE A 273 -12.21 -11.08 5.53
CA ILE A 273 -13.28 -12.01 5.88
C ILE A 273 -14.44 -11.25 6.54
N LEU A 274 -14.14 -10.34 7.47
CA LEU A 274 -15.15 -9.50 8.12
C LEU A 274 -15.92 -8.65 7.11
N GLY A 275 -15.25 -8.06 6.12
CA GLY A 275 -15.89 -7.29 5.05
C GLY A 275 -16.91 -8.11 4.24
N VAL A 276 -16.64 -9.40 4.03
CA VAL A 276 -17.54 -10.33 3.34
C VAL A 276 -18.72 -10.74 4.23
N PHE A 277 -18.52 -10.91 5.54
CA PHE A 277 -19.59 -11.24 6.48
C PHE A 277 -20.55 -10.08 6.73
N VAL A 278 -20.05 -8.84 6.74
CA VAL A 278 -20.83 -7.62 6.98
C VAL A 278 -21.80 -7.29 5.82
N LEU A 279 -21.49 -7.78 4.62
CA LEU A 279 -22.37 -7.68 3.44
C LEU A 279 -23.56 -8.66 3.50
N LYS A 280 -23.53 -9.66 4.38
CA LYS A 280 -24.60 -10.67 4.55
C LYS A 280 -25.68 -10.17 5.52
N ALA A 281 -26.92 -10.61 5.34
CA ALA A 281 -27.96 -10.43 6.36
C ALA A 281 -27.56 -11.15 7.67
N PRO A 282 -27.87 -10.61 8.86
CA PRO A 282 -28.82 -9.51 9.14
C PRO A 282 -28.27 -8.09 9.04
N LEU A 283 -26.97 -7.90 8.77
CA LEU A 283 -26.35 -6.56 8.72
C LEU A 283 -26.61 -5.86 7.37
N SER A 284 -26.44 -6.56 6.25
CA SER A 284 -26.76 -6.05 4.89
C SER A 284 -26.17 -4.65 4.60
N TRP A 285 -24.95 -4.40 5.07
CA TRP A 285 -24.38 -3.05 5.04
C TRP A 285 -24.19 -2.53 3.62
N THR A 286 -24.61 -1.28 3.40
CA THR A 286 -24.44 -0.58 2.13
C THR A 286 -22.95 -0.23 1.94
N ALA A 287 -22.53 0.05 0.71
CA ALA A 287 -21.14 0.38 0.37
C ALA A 287 -20.47 1.40 1.31
N THR A 288 -21.22 2.38 1.82
CA THR A 288 -20.77 3.41 2.78
C THR A 288 -20.52 2.89 4.20
N GLN A 289 -21.26 1.87 4.63
CA GLN A 289 -21.11 1.25 5.95
C GLN A 289 -19.96 0.24 5.95
N VAL A 290 -19.75 -0.47 4.84
CA VAL A 290 -18.62 -1.39 4.65
C VAL A 290 -17.29 -0.64 4.63
N THR A 291 -17.24 0.58 4.06
CA THR A 291 -16.04 1.44 4.15
C THR A 291 -15.83 2.06 5.53
N PHE A 292 -16.85 2.16 6.38
CA PHE A 292 -16.72 2.66 7.75
C PHE A 292 -16.12 1.63 8.71
N CYS A 293 -16.34 0.32 8.47
CA CYS A 293 -15.89 -0.76 9.36
C CYS A 293 -14.35 -0.81 9.56
N PRO A 294 -13.51 -0.75 8.50
CA PRO A 294 -12.06 -0.75 8.66
C PRO A 294 -11.55 0.50 9.38
N ILE A 295 -12.29 1.62 9.29
CA ILE A 295 -11.93 2.91 9.93
C ILE A 295 -12.07 2.81 11.44
N CYS A 296 -13.15 2.21 11.95
CA CYS A 296 -13.30 1.97 13.39
C CYS A 296 -12.24 1.01 13.94
N MET A 297 -11.87 -0.01 13.16
CA MET A 297 -10.91 -1.03 13.59
C MET A 297 -9.46 -0.52 13.60
N ASN A 298 -9.08 0.31 12.63
CA ASN A 298 -7.79 1.01 12.62
C ASN A 298 -7.71 2.13 13.67
N MET A 299 -8.81 2.82 13.99
CA MET A 299 -8.83 3.80 15.09
C MET A 299 -8.66 3.14 16.47
N LEU A 300 -9.18 1.92 16.66
CA LEU A 300 -8.93 1.16 17.89
C LEU A 300 -7.44 0.81 18.05
N TRP A 301 -6.77 0.46 16.95
CA TRP A 301 -5.35 0.08 16.93
C TRP A 301 -4.37 1.23 17.13
N ILE A 302 -4.78 2.48 16.87
CA ILE A 302 -3.96 3.69 17.12
C ILE A 302 -4.13 4.19 18.56
N GLY A 303 -5.14 3.67 19.29
CA GLY A 303 -5.46 4.05 20.67
C GLY A 303 -4.81 3.22 21.77
N ASP A 304 -4.16 2.11 21.42
CA ASP A 304 -3.39 1.22 22.33
C ASP A 304 -1.88 1.32 22.05
#